data_AF-A0A661J160-F1
#
_entry.id   AF-A0A661J160-F1
#
_cell.length_a   1.000
_cell.length_b   1.000
_cell.length_c   1.000
_cell.angle_alpha   90.00
_cell.angle_beta   90.00
_cell.angle_gamma   90.00
#
_symmetry.space_group_name_H-M   'P 1'
#
loop_
_entity.id
_entity.type
_entity.pdbx_description
1 polymer ?
#
loop_
_entity_poly.entity_id
_entity_poly.type
_entity_poly.pdbx_seq_one_letter_code
_entity_poly.pdbx_strand_id
1 'polypeptide(L)'
;DSDDPLIKEFARHFGIPEVELKVEEEKVVGGKAIRSAPCGSTYFVVEELKGTRIQDAEERAGILHHNYPCLATMNVDWQFKDTLMHRAGYFAKQAVKYALKGHMKR
;
A
#
# COMPACT_ATOMS: atom_id res chain seq x y z
N ASP A 1 22.85 -14.15 1.09
CA ASP A 1 23.12 -13.69 -0.29
C ASP A 1 21.78 -13.38 -0.94
N SER A 2 21.61 -12.23 -1.60
CA SER A 2 20.34 -11.86 -2.24
C SER A 2 19.97 -12.75 -3.42
N ASP A 3 20.92 -13.55 -3.91
CA ASP A 3 20.68 -14.50 -5.00
C ASP A 3 20.01 -15.82 -4.59
N ASP A 4 19.85 -16.06 -3.28
CA ASP A 4 19.20 -17.26 -2.76
C ASP A 4 17.76 -17.40 -3.31
N PRO A 5 17.37 -18.58 -3.84
CA PRO A 5 16.06 -18.79 -4.43
C PRO A 5 14.88 -18.50 -3.49
N LEU A 6 15.01 -18.78 -2.19
CA LEU A 6 13.97 -18.54 -1.20
C LEU A 6 13.83 -17.05 -0.88
N ILE A 7 14.94 -16.32 -0.83
CA ILE A 7 14.93 -14.86 -0.66
C ILE A 7 14.28 -14.20 -1.87
N LYS A 8 14.61 -14.64 -3.08
CA LYS A 8 13.98 -14.16 -4.33
C LYS A 8 12.49 -14.44 -4.34
N GLU A 9 12.07 -15.64 -3.94
CA GLU A 9 10.65 -15.98 -3.86
C GLU A 9 9.91 -15.10 -2.85
N PHE A 10 10.47 -14.92 -1.65
CA PHE A 10 9.90 -14.03 -0.65
C PHE A 10 9.77 -12.59 -1.19
N ALA A 11 10.80 -12.06 -1.84
CA ALA A 11 10.82 -10.71 -2.38
C ALA A 11 9.86 -10.51 -3.58
N ARG A 12 9.47 -11.58 -4.28
CA ARG A 12 8.42 -11.53 -5.30
C ARG A 12 7.06 -11.22 -4.68
N HIS A 13 6.76 -11.80 -3.52
CA HIS A 13 5.47 -11.62 -2.84
C HIS A 13 5.47 -10.42 -1.88
N PHE A 14 6.61 -10.12 -1.27
CA PHE A 14 6.71 -9.15 -0.19
C PHE A 14 7.79 -8.10 -0.39
N GLY A 15 7.49 -6.86 -0.04
CA GLY A 15 8.42 -5.73 -0.16
C GLY A 15 7.70 -4.39 -0.20
N ILE A 16 8.19 -3.48 -1.03
CA ILE A 16 7.49 -2.21 -1.30
C ILE A 16 6.15 -2.53 -1.97
N PRO A 17 5.01 -2.10 -1.40
CA PRO A 17 3.69 -2.38 -1.94
C PRO A 17 3.54 -2.01 -3.41
N GLU A 18 2.87 -2.88 -4.17
CA GLU A 18 2.51 -2.67 -5.56
C GLU A 18 1.11 -3.25 -5.77
N VAL A 19 0.20 -2.46 -6.31
CA VAL A 19 -1.23 -2.80 -6.39
C VAL A 19 -1.79 -2.47 -7.77
N GLU A 20 -2.76 -3.26 -8.19
CA GLU A 20 -3.62 -2.96 -9.33
C GLU A 20 -5.03 -2.68 -8.81
N LEU A 21 -5.63 -1.57 -9.24
CA LEU A 21 -6.99 -1.20 -8.87
C LEU A 21 -7.89 -1.21 -10.11
N LYS A 22 -9.14 -1.65 -9.94
CA LYS A 22 -10.19 -1.56 -10.93
C LYS A 22 -11.05 -0.35 -10.60
N VAL A 23 -11.29 0.49 -11.60
CA VAL A 23 -12.03 1.75 -11.45
C VAL A 23 -13.18 1.80 -12.44
N GLU A 24 -14.36 2.15 -11.95
CA GLU A 24 -15.57 2.43 -12.74
C GLU A 24 -16.19 3.74 -12.23
N GLU A 25 -16.58 4.64 -13.14
CA GLU A 25 -17.23 5.91 -12.79
C GLU A 25 -16.54 6.68 -11.65
N GLU A 26 -15.20 6.75 -11.71
CA GLU A 26 -14.35 7.44 -10.70
C GLU A 26 -14.37 6.81 -9.29
N LYS A 27 -14.82 5.56 -9.16
CA LYS A 27 -14.78 4.78 -7.92
C LYS A 27 -13.98 3.51 -8.08
N VAL A 28 -13.27 3.14 -7.03
CA VAL A 28 -12.60 1.84 -6.94
C VAL A 28 -13.67 0.76 -6.76
N VAL A 29 -13.74 -0.21 -7.66
CA VAL A 29 -14.67 -1.36 -7.57
C VAL A 29 -13.97 -2.66 -7.17
N GLY A 30 -12.63 -2.66 -7.18
CA GLY A 30 -11.83 -3.78 -6.72
C GLY A 30 -10.34 -3.55 -6.94
N GLY A 31 -9.54 -4.57 -6.66
CA GLY A 31 -8.11 -4.54 -6.88
C GLY A 31 -7.44 -5.81 -6.40
N LYS A 32 -6.12 -5.88 -6.57
CA LYS A 32 -5.25 -6.91 -6.00
C LYS A 32 -3.89 -6.32 -5.66
N ALA A 33 -3.22 -6.91 -4.67
CA ALA A 33 -1.81 -6.63 -4.43
C ALA A 33 -0.95 -7.53 -5.32
N ILE A 34 -0.06 -6.93 -6.09
CA ILE A 34 0.98 -7.61 -6.87
C ILE A 34 2.15 -7.98 -5.95
N ARG A 35 2.50 -7.06 -5.04
CA ARG A 35 3.46 -7.26 -3.95
C ARG A 35 2.93 -6.58 -2.70
N SER A 36 2.98 -7.26 -1.56
CA SER A 36 2.41 -6.77 -0.29
C SER A 36 3.49 -6.42 0.72
N ALA A 37 3.15 -5.60 1.71
CA ALA A 37 3.87 -5.64 2.98
C ALA A 37 3.70 -7.03 3.62
N PRO A 38 4.75 -7.61 4.24
CA PRO A 38 4.68 -8.95 4.82
C PRO A 38 3.72 -9.05 6.01
N CYS A 39 3.36 -7.92 6.63
CA CYS A 39 2.36 -7.87 7.69
C CYS A 39 0.92 -8.03 7.17
N GLY A 40 0.67 -8.00 5.86
CA GLY A 40 -0.66 -8.13 5.27
C GLY A 40 -1.44 -6.83 5.07
N SER A 41 -0.89 -5.68 5.49
CA SER A 41 -1.61 -4.40 5.41
C SER A 41 -2.00 -4.00 3.99
N THR A 42 -1.18 -4.35 2.98
CA THR A 42 -1.48 -4.01 1.58
C THR A 42 -2.73 -4.74 1.08
N TYR A 43 -2.91 -6.02 1.43
CA TYR A 43 -4.12 -6.76 1.06
C TYR A 43 -5.36 -6.13 1.70
N PHE A 44 -5.27 -5.79 2.99
CA PHE A 44 -6.35 -5.11 3.71
C PHE A 44 -6.72 -3.77 3.06
N VAL A 45 -5.73 -2.92 2.79
CA VAL A 45 -5.96 -1.61 2.16
C VAL A 45 -6.64 -1.76 0.80
N VAL A 46 -6.20 -2.70 -0.04
CA VAL A 46 -6.79 -2.92 -1.36
C VAL A 46 -8.26 -3.35 -1.27
N GLU A 47 -8.58 -4.25 -0.34
CA GLU A 47 -9.95 -4.73 -0.14
C GLU A 47 -10.88 -3.61 0.35
N GLU A 48 -10.42 -2.85 1.35
CA GLU A 48 -11.20 -1.77 1.99
C GLU A 48 -11.29 -0.48 1.18
N LEU A 49 -10.55 -0.38 0.07
CA LEU A 49 -10.66 0.76 -0.85
C LEU A 49 -11.90 0.68 -1.75
N LYS A 50 -12.57 -0.48 -1.85
CA LYS A 50 -13.80 -0.62 -2.64
C LYS A 50 -14.85 0.41 -2.24
N GLY A 51 -15.47 1.05 -3.23
CA GLY A 51 -16.42 2.13 -3.06
C GLY A 51 -15.80 3.52 -2.84
N THR A 52 -14.49 3.63 -2.63
CA THR A 52 -13.79 4.91 -2.46
C THR A 52 -13.65 5.62 -3.80
N ARG A 53 -13.89 6.94 -3.83
CA ARG A 53 -13.62 7.77 -5.01
C ARG A 53 -12.13 7.85 -5.29
N ILE A 54 -11.72 7.87 -6.55
CA ILE A 54 -10.29 7.86 -6.94
C ILE A 54 -9.52 9.07 -6.39
N GLN A 55 -10.18 10.22 -6.25
CA GLN A 55 -9.58 11.44 -5.69
C GLN A 55 -9.25 11.31 -4.19
N ASP A 56 -10.00 10.49 -3.46
CA ASP A 56 -9.87 10.32 -2.00
C ASP A 56 -9.06 9.07 -1.65
N ALA A 57 -8.83 8.18 -2.62
CA ALA A 57 -8.24 6.87 -2.41
C ALA A 57 -6.82 6.91 -1.84
N GLU A 58 -5.98 7.88 -2.25
CA GLU A 58 -4.63 8.04 -1.68
C GLU A 58 -4.69 8.35 -0.18
N GLU A 59 -5.54 9.27 0.25
CA GLU A 59 -5.67 9.61 1.67
C GLU A 59 -6.33 8.47 2.46
N ARG A 60 -7.40 7.88 1.90
CA ARG A 60 -8.10 6.75 2.50
C ARG A 60 -7.17 5.57 2.74
N ALA A 61 -6.25 5.28 1.81
CA ALA A 61 -5.25 4.22 1.96
C ALA A 61 -4.36 4.43 3.19
N GLY A 62 -3.96 5.68 3.46
CA GLY A 62 -3.18 6.02 4.66
C GLY A 62 -3.95 5.77 5.96
N ILE A 63 -5.23 6.16 6.00
CA ILE A 63 -6.11 5.93 7.15
C ILE A 63 -6.33 4.43 7.37
N LEU A 64 -6.60 3.68 6.31
CA LEU A 64 -6.77 2.23 6.37
C LEU A 64 -5.51 1.53 6.89
N HIS A 65 -4.33 1.92 6.41
CA HIS A 65 -3.06 1.42 6.93
C HIS A 65 -2.90 1.72 8.43
N HIS A 66 -3.28 2.91 8.88
CA HIS A 66 -3.20 3.30 10.28
C HIS A 66 -4.18 2.52 11.19
N ASN A 67 -5.29 2.05 10.64
CA ASN A 67 -6.27 1.22 11.33
C ASN A 67 -5.89 -0.27 11.35
N TYR A 68 -4.98 -0.69 10.47
CA TYR A 68 -4.49 -2.06 10.42
C TYR A 68 -3.52 -2.34 11.57
N PRO A 69 -3.48 -3.55 12.17
CA PRO A 69 -2.51 -3.93 13.19
C PRO A 69 -1.09 -4.10 12.60
N CYS A 70 -0.49 -2.99 12.17
CA CYS A 70 0.85 -2.97 11.60
C CYS A 70 1.89 -3.38 12.65
N LEU A 71 2.88 -4.17 12.23
CA LEU A 71 3.98 -4.60 13.10
C LEU A 71 5.14 -3.58 13.17
N ALA A 72 5.04 -2.46 12.44
CA ALA A 72 6.04 -1.41 12.46
C ALA A 72 5.93 -0.55 13.73
N THR A 73 7.08 -0.11 14.25
CA THR A 73 7.11 0.71 15.47
C THR A 73 6.52 2.10 15.26
N MET A 74 5.84 2.60 16.30
CA MET A 74 5.39 3.99 16.45
C MET A 74 6.45 4.89 17.08
N ASN A 75 7.60 4.36 17.50
CA ASN A 75 8.70 5.19 17.97
C ASN A 75 9.28 6.00 16.79
N VAL A 76 9.62 7.25 17.07
CA VAL A 76 10.29 8.11 16.08
C VAL A 76 11.68 7.57 15.82
N ASP A 77 11.93 7.21 14.57
CA ASP A 77 13.24 6.81 14.11
C ASP A 77 14.14 8.03 13.90
N TRP A 78 15.37 7.96 14.38
CA TRP A 78 16.30 9.09 14.36
C TRP A 78 16.82 9.44 12.96
N GLN A 79 16.82 8.49 12.02
CA GLN A 79 17.25 8.69 10.63
C GLN A 79 16.12 9.31 9.80
N PHE A 80 14.89 8.84 9.98
CA PHE A 80 13.74 9.32 9.21
C PHE A 80 13.06 10.55 9.81
N LYS A 81 13.32 10.85 11.10
CA LYS A 81 12.60 11.88 11.87
C LYS A 81 11.08 11.67 11.86
N ASP A 82 10.67 10.40 11.76
CA ASP A 82 9.29 9.93 11.69
C ASP A 82 9.23 8.47 12.16
N THR A 83 8.04 7.92 12.34
CA THR A 83 7.82 6.52 12.74
C THR A 83 7.93 5.58 11.55
N LEU A 84 8.39 4.35 11.77
CA LEU A 84 8.40 3.34 10.70
C LEU A 84 6.98 2.98 10.24
N MET A 85 5.98 3.09 11.13
CA MET A 85 4.58 2.91 10.78
C MET A 85 4.11 3.96 9.76
N HIS A 86 4.39 5.25 9.98
CA HIS A 86 4.06 6.32 9.02
C HIS A 86 4.79 6.13 7.69
N ARG A 87 6.08 5.76 7.73
CA ARG A 87 6.84 5.46 6.52
C ARG A 87 6.19 4.32 5.72
N ALA A 88 5.76 3.25 6.40
CA ALA A 88 4.99 2.17 5.77
C ALA A 88 3.66 2.67 5.18
N GLY A 89 2.96 3.56 5.89
CA GLY A 89 1.74 4.21 5.42
C GLY A 89 1.98 5.03 4.14
N TYR A 90 3.08 5.77 4.05
CA TYR A 90 3.43 6.49 2.83
C TYR A 90 3.65 5.56 1.63
N PHE A 91 4.29 4.41 1.82
CA PHE A 91 4.43 3.44 0.75
C PHE A 91 3.07 2.88 0.29
N ALA A 92 2.13 2.63 1.22
CA ALA A 92 0.78 2.23 0.86
C ALA A 92 0.04 3.33 0.05
N LYS A 93 0.13 4.59 0.50
CA LYS A 93 -0.43 5.75 -0.21
C LYS A 93 0.16 5.88 -1.62
N GLN A 94 1.48 5.75 -1.75
CA GLN A 94 2.19 5.84 -3.03
C GLN A 94 1.77 4.73 -3.99
N ALA A 95 1.66 3.48 -3.51
CA ALA A 95 1.22 2.35 -4.33
C ALA A 95 -0.17 2.60 -4.92
N VAL A 96 -1.11 3.10 -4.11
CA VAL A 96 -2.47 3.46 -4.54
C VAL A 96 -2.45 4.63 -5.53
N LYS A 97 -1.69 5.69 -5.23
CA LYS A 97 -1.52 6.84 -6.13
C LYS A 97 -0.99 6.41 -7.50
N TYR A 98 0.02 5.53 -7.53
CA TYR A 98 0.59 5.04 -8.79
C TYR A 98 -0.40 4.20 -9.58
N ALA A 99 -1.16 3.32 -8.91
CA ALA A 99 -2.21 2.53 -9.56
C ALA A 99 -3.31 3.42 -10.19
N LEU A 100 -3.57 4.61 -9.62
CA LEU A 100 -4.60 5.53 -10.12
C LEU A 100 -4.11 6.55 -11.15
N LYS A 101 -2.81 6.62 -11.44
CA LYS A 101 -2.23 7.65 -12.33
C LYS A 101 -2.85 7.66 -13.74
N GLY A 102 -3.32 6.51 -14.25
CA GLY A 102 -4.01 6.39 -15.53
C GLY A 102 -5.51 6.73 -15.51
N HIS A 103 -6.11 6.86 -14.32
CA HIS A 103 -7.53 7.10 -14.11
C HIS A 103 -7.86 8.56 -13.76
N MET A 104 -6.87 9.33 -13.34
CA MET A 104 -7.04 10.75 -13.04
C MET A 104 -6.95 11.56 -14.35
N LYS A 105 -8.07 12.15 -14.79
CA LYS A 105 -8.03 13.18 -15.85
C LYS A 105 -7.34 14.42 -15.29
N ARG A 106 -6.51 15.07 -16.12
CA ARG A 106 -5.92 16.38 -15.82
C ARG A 106 -7.00 17.44 -15.70
#